data_AF-A0A2P4T5B7-F1
#
_entry.id   AF-A0A2P4T5B7-F1
#
_cell.length_a   1.000
_cell.length_b   1.000
_cell.length_c   1.000
_cell.angle_alpha   90.00
_cell.angle_beta   90.00
_cell.angle_gamma   90.00
#
_symmetry.space_group_name_H-M   'P 1'
#
loop_
_entity.id
_entity.type
_entity.pdbx_description
1 polymer ?
#
loop_
_entity_poly.entity_id
_entity_poly.type
_entity_poly.pdbx_seq_one_letter_code
_entity_poly.pdbx_strand_id
1 'polypeptide(L)'
;MVDVFSGRLLVSKDGRSVDPEEALQNKVVGLYFSAGWCSPCRDFTPVLCDFYTELLEECQPPAPFEVVFVSSDHSAEEMLGYMRSMHGDWLALPFHDPYKQ
;
A
#
# COMPACT_ATOMS: atom_id res chain seq x y z
N MET A 1 10.21 11.98 -5.74
CA MET A 1 9.79 10.66 -5.16
C MET A 1 8.41 10.28 -5.69
N VAL A 2 7.47 11.23 -5.77
CA VAL A 2 6.20 11.06 -6.52
C VAL A 2 6.43 10.77 -8.01
N ASP A 3 7.57 11.18 -8.59
CA ASP A 3 7.95 10.90 -9.99
C ASP A 3 7.87 9.44 -10.41
N VAL A 4 8.08 8.50 -9.47
CA VAL A 4 7.96 7.06 -9.75
C VAL A 4 6.51 6.69 -10.09
N PHE A 5 5.55 7.41 -9.51
CA PHE A 5 4.11 7.20 -9.70
C PHE A 5 3.44 8.26 -10.58
N SER A 6 4.18 9.26 -11.07
CA SER A 6 3.64 10.32 -11.93
C SER A 6 2.95 9.73 -13.17
N GLY A 7 1.74 10.22 -13.44
CA GLY A 7 0.87 9.73 -14.52
C GLY A 7 0.18 8.39 -14.25
N ARG A 8 0.21 7.88 -13.01
CA ARG A 8 -0.46 6.65 -12.60
C ARG A 8 -1.50 6.92 -11.52
N LEU A 9 -2.44 6.01 -11.36
CA LEU A 9 -3.40 6.01 -10.25
C LEU A 9 -3.03 4.89 -9.30
N LEU A 10 -3.06 5.17 -8.00
CA LEU A 10 -2.98 4.16 -6.95
C LEU A 10 -4.38 3.64 -6.65
N VAL A 11 -4.46 2.49 -5.97
CA VAL A 11 -5.72 1.84 -5.62
C VAL A 11 -5.80 1.65 -4.11
N SER A 12 -6.92 2.04 -3.51
CA SER A 12 -7.19 1.78 -2.10
C SER A 12 -7.77 0.37 -1.89
N LYS A 13 -7.87 -0.09 -0.64
CA LYS A 13 -8.50 -1.39 -0.30
C LYS A 13 -9.96 -1.53 -0.77
N ASP A 14 -10.65 -0.40 -0.95
CA ASP A 14 -12.01 -0.34 -1.50
C ASP A 14 -12.06 -0.52 -3.02
N GLY A 15 -10.90 -0.50 -3.70
CA GLY A 15 -10.80 -0.51 -5.16
C GLY A 15 -10.97 0.86 -5.80
N ARG A 16 -10.92 1.95 -5.02
CA ARG A 16 -10.98 3.33 -5.56
C ARG A 16 -9.63 3.75 -6.07
N SER A 17 -9.61 4.45 -7.21
CA SER A 17 -8.42 5.10 -7.74
C SER A 17 -8.10 6.38 -6.97
N VAL A 18 -6.83 6.60 -6.67
CA VAL A 18 -6.32 7.74 -5.91
C VAL A 18 -5.15 8.35 -6.67
N ASP A 19 -5.11 9.68 -6.76
CA ASP A 19 -4.00 10.41 -7.37
C ASP A 19 -2.78 10.39 -6.43
N PRO A 20 -1.63 9.84 -6.87
CA PRO A 20 -0.41 9.81 -6.07
C PRO A 20 0.14 11.21 -5.77
N GLU A 21 -0.12 12.23 -6.60
CA GLU A 21 0.29 13.60 -6.30
C GLU A 21 -0.45 14.15 -5.08
N GLU A 22 -1.72 13.81 -4.91
CA GLU A 22 -2.46 14.21 -3.72
C GLU A 22 -2.08 13.34 -2.51
N ALA A 23 -1.99 12.02 -2.69
CA ALA A 23 -1.86 11.10 -1.58
C ALA A 23 -0.45 10.99 -1.00
N LEU A 24 0.60 11.21 -1.80
CA LEU A 24 2.00 11.00 -1.41
C LEU A 24 2.79 12.29 -1.21
N GLN A 25 2.21 13.45 -1.53
CA GLN A 25 2.93 14.72 -1.46
C GLN A 25 3.40 15.02 -0.03
N ASN A 26 4.67 15.41 0.09
CA ASN A 26 5.35 15.69 1.36
C ASN A 26 5.37 14.53 2.36
N LYS A 27 5.06 13.29 1.93
CA LYS A 27 5.17 12.09 2.76
C LYS A 27 6.41 11.28 2.43
N VAL A 28 6.94 10.58 3.43
CA VAL A 28 7.86 9.47 3.28
C VAL A 28 7.06 8.27 2.79
N VAL A 29 7.47 7.69 1.66
CA VAL A 29 6.76 6.58 1.03
C VAL A 29 7.52 5.27 1.26
N GLY A 30 6.89 4.33 1.94
CA GLY A 30 7.36 2.96 2.09
C GLY A 30 6.80 2.05 0.99
N LEU A 31 7.66 1.41 0.21
CA LEU A 31 7.22 0.39 -0.75
C LEU A 31 7.16 -0.97 -0.07
N TYR A 32 5.99 -1.59 -0.08
CA TYR A 32 5.78 -2.89 0.54
C TYR A 32 5.56 -3.97 -0.52
N PHE A 33 6.56 -4.84 -0.73
CA PHE A 33 6.49 -5.95 -1.68
C PHE A 33 6.03 -7.22 -0.96
N SER A 34 4.86 -7.74 -1.33
CA SER A 34 4.23 -8.85 -0.60
C SER A 34 3.18 -9.57 -1.44
N ALA A 35 2.71 -10.72 -0.96
CA ALA A 35 1.61 -11.47 -1.55
C ALA A 35 0.87 -12.29 -0.48
N GLY A 36 -0.43 -12.51 -0.65
CA GLY A 36 -1.27 -13.25 0.29
C GLY A 36 -0.96 -14.75 0.33
N TRP A 37 -0.45 -15.31 -0.78
CA TRP A 37 -0.01 -16.71 -0.85
C TRP A 37 1.29 -16.96 -0.06
N CYS A 38 2.08 -15.92 0.21
CA CYS A 38 3.37 -16.00 0.91
C CYS A 38 3.17 -16.06 2.44
N SER A 39 3.50 -17.18 3.07
CA SER A 39 3.33 -17.36 4.53
C SER A 39 4.07 -16.33 5.40
N PRO A 40 5.40 -16.11 5.22
CA PRO A 40 6.10 -15.13 6.07
C PRO A 40 5.60 -13.70 5.84
N CYS A 41 5.05 -13.42 4.66
CA CYS A 41 4.45 -12.14 4.34
C CYS A 41 3.18 -11.89 5.16
N ARG A 42 2.32 -12.91 5.33
CA ARG A 42 1.13 -12.82 6.18
C ARG A 42 1.47 -12.60 7.65
N ASP A 43 2.60 -13.12 8.12
CA ASP A 43 3.04 -12.93 9.51
C ASP A 43 3.56 -11.50 9.74
N PHE A 44 4.17 -10.89 8.72
CA PHE A 44 4.71 -9.52 8.81
C PHE A 44 3.64 -8.43 8.65
N THR A 45 2.63 -8.66 7.81
CA THR A 45 1.60 -7.65 7.51
C THR A 45 0.91 -7.07 8.76
N PRO A 46 0.51 -7.85 9.78
CA PRO A 46 -0.06 -7.31 11.02
C PRO A 46 0.90 -6.35 11.74
N VAL A 47 2.19 -6.70 11.80
CA VAL A 47 3.22 -5.85 12.42
C VAL A 47 3.34 -4.52 11.69
N LEU A 48 3.27 -4.53 10.35
CA LEU A 48 3.28 -3.30 9.56
C LEU A 48 2.01 -2.47 9.75
N CYS A 49 0.84 -3.11 9.90
CA CYS A 49 -0.42 -2.42 10.20
C CYS A 49 -0.37 -1.69 11.54
N ASP A 50 0.15 -2.35 12.58
CA ASP A 50 0.30 -1.75 13.90
C ASP A 50 1.23 -0.53 13.83
N PHE A 51 2.42 -0.68 13.23
CA PHE A 51 3.37 0.41 13.01
C PHE A 51 2.77 1.59 12.23
N TYR A 52 2.02 1.31 11.17
CA TYR A 52 1.36 2.33 10.37
C TYR A 52 0.30 3.10 11.19
N THR A 53 -0.45 2.39 12.03
CA THR A 53 -1.48 2.97 12.89
C THR A 53 -0.87 3.86 13.97
N GLU A 54 0.19 3.39 14.64
CA GLU A 54 0.94 4.17 15.63
C GLU A 54 1.48 5.50 15.04
N LEU A 55 1.99 5.47 13.81
CA LEU A 55 2.52 6.65 13.14
C LEU A 55 1.44 7.69 12.77
N LEU A 56 0.23 7.24 12.42
CA LEU A 56 -0.84 8.12 11.96
C LEU A 56 -1.75 8.61 13.08
N GLU A 57 -2.06 7.74 14.05
CA GLU A 57 -3.05 8.03 15.08
C GLU A 57 -2.42 8.42 16.41
N GLU A 58 -1.27 7.84 16.77
CA GLU A 58 -0.68 8.03 18.10
C GLU A 58 0.38 9.14 18.14
N CYS A 59 0.98 9.48 16.99
CA CYS A 59 1.92 10.59 16.89
C CYS A 59 1.21 11.96 16.80
N GLN A 60 1.73 12.96 17.52
CA GLN A 60 1.25 14.36 17.41
C GLN A 60 2.40 15.32 17.06
N PRO A 61 2.39 15.92 15.86
CA PRO A 61 1.44 15.70 14.76
C PRO A 61 1.60 14.30 14.12
N PRO A 62 0.60 13.80 13.37
CA PRO A 62 0.72 12.56 12.61
C PRO A 62 1.98 12.57 11.74
N ALA A 63 2.70 11.45 11.71
CA ALA A 63 3.89 11.35 10.91
C ALA A 63 3.52 11.42 9.41
N PRO A 64 4.30 12.15 8.58
CA PRO A 64 4.06 12.23 7.15
C PRO A 64 4.55 10.93 6.48
N PHE A 65 3.87 9.81 6.70
CA PHE A 65 4.23 8.49 6.18
C PHE A 65 3.07 7.87 5.40
N GLU A 66 3.40 7.14 4.34
CA GLU A 66 2.43 6.39 3.53
C GLU A 66 3.04 5.08 3.03
N VAL A 67 2.21 4.05 2.92
CA VAL A 67 2.62 2.76 2.36
C VAL A 67 2.02 2.59 0.96
N VAL A 68 2.85 2.15 0.02
CA VAL A 68 2.39 1.70 -1.30
C VAL A 68 2.70 0.22 -1.44
N PHE A 69 1.65 -0.58 -1.41
CA PHE A 69 1.70 -2.01 -1.60
C PHE A 69 1.94 -2.36 -3.08
N VAL A 70 2.95 -3.20 -3.31
CA VAL A 70 3.30 -3.78 -4.60
C VAL A 70 3.04 -5.28 -4.52
N SER A 71 1.85 -5.67 -4.97
CA SER A 71 1.40 -7.06 -4.91
C SER A 71 2.23 -7.96 -5.83
N SER A 72 2.60 -9.14 -5.34
CA SER A 72 3.09 -10.29 -6.13
C SER A 72 2.07 -11.43 -6.20
N ASP A 73 0.79 -11.13 -5.90
CA ASP A 73 -0.32 -12.07 -6.07
C ASP A 73 -0.54 -12.42 -7.54
N HIS A 74 -1.27 -13.52 -7.80
CA HIS A 74 -1.48 -14.03 -9.15
C HIS A 74 -2.69 -13.40 -9.85
N SER A 75 -3.57 -12.72 -9.11
CA SER A 75 -4.72 -12.01 -9.66
C SER A 75 -5.04 -10.72 -8.90
N ALA A 76 -5.75 -9.81 -9.56
CA ALA A 76 -6.28 -8.59 -8.93
C ALA A 76 -7.27 -8.91 -7.80
N GLU A 77 -8.00 -10.03 -7.91
CA GLU A 77 -8.93 -10.49 -6.87
C GLU A 77 -8.18 -10.97 -5.63
N GLU A 78 -7.11 -11.76 -5.79
CA GLU A 78 -6.24 -12.18 -4.68
C GLU A 78 -5.61 -10.97 -3.99
N MET A 79 -5.07 -10.03 -4.77
CA MET A 79 -4.51 -8.78 -4.28
C MET A 79 -5.53 -8.02 -3.42
N LEU A 80 -6.74 -7.77 -3.94
CA LEU A 80 -7.78 -7.04 -3.22
C LEU A 80 -8.28 -7.81 -1.99
N GLY A 81 -8.39 -9.14 -2.09
CA GLY A 81 -8.75 -10.00 -0.96
C GLY A 81 -7.72 -9.91 0.17
N TYR A 82 -6.44 -9.93 -0.16
CA TYR A 82 -5.36 -9.79 0.82
C TYR A 82 -5.34 -8.40 1.45
N MET A 83 -5.50 -7.34 0.64
CA MET A 83 -5.62 -5.98 1.15
C MET A 83 -6.80 -5.82 2.11
N ARG A 84 -7.97 -6.33 1.76
CA ARG A 84 -9.18 -6.20 2.60
C ARG A 84 -9.11 -7.00 3.88
N SER A 85 -8.38 -8.11 3.88
CA SER A 85 -8.34 -9.03 5.03
C SER A 85 -7.24 -8.70 6.02
N MET A 86 -6.10 -8.18 5.57
CA MET A 86 -4.93 -8.05 6.43
C MET A 86 -4.26 -6.68 6.41
N HIS A 87 -4.46 -5.84 5.38
CA HIS A 87 -3.74 -4.58 5.25
C HIS A 87 -4.42 -3.44 6.01
N GLY A 88 -3.62 -2.42 6.35
CA GLY A 88 -4.11 -1.13 6.82
C GLY A 88 -4.74 -0.29 5.70
N ASP A 89 -5.17 0.92 6.04
CA ASP A 89 -5.77 1.89 5.11
C ASP A 89 -4.77 2.56 4.15
N TRP A 90 -3.77 1.81 3.70
CA TRP A 90 -2.76 2.28 2.75
C TRP A 90 -3.13 1.98 1.29
N LEU A 91 -2.30 2.47 0.38
CA LEU A 91 -2.51 2.40 -1.06
C LEU A 91 -1.76 1.24 -1.69
N ALA A 92 -2.11 0.90 -2.93
CA ALA A 92 -1.41 -0.11 -3.72
C ALA A 92 -1.24 0.32 -5.18
N LEU A 93 -0.22 -0.23 -5.82
CA LEU A 93 -0.12 -0.17 -7.28
C LEU A 93 -1.22 -1.03 -7.93
N PRO A 94 -1.85 -0.56 -9.02
CA PRO A 94 -2.78 -1.38 -9.79
C PRO A 94 -2.15 -2.72 -10.19
N PHE A 95 -2.93 -3.80 -10.12
CA PHE A 95 -2.42 -5.14 -10.42
C PHE A 95 -1.82 -5.26 -11.83
N HIS A 96 -2.40 -4.57 -12.81
CA HIS A 96 -1.96 -4.60 -14.20
C HIS A 96 -0.97 -3.48 -14.55
N ASP A 97 -0.23 -2.96 -13.56
CA ASP A 97 0.76 -1.90 -13.81
C ASP A 97 1.99 -2.46 -14.55
N PRO A 98 2.48 -1.78 -15.60
CA PRO A 98 3.64 -2.22 -16.39
C PRO A 98 4.96 -2.34 -15.61
N TYR A 99 5.07 -1.81 -14.39
CA TYR A 99 6.23 -2.03 -13.52
C TYR A 99 6.21 -3.37 -12.77
N LYS A 100 5.06 -4.05 -12.74
CA LYS A 100 4.95 -5.42 -12.25
C LYS A 100 5.26 -6.39 -13.40
N GLN A 101 6.52 -6.42 -13.85
CA GLN A 101 7.01 -7.41 -14.81
C GLN A 101 7.47 -8.69 -14.13
#